data_AF-A0A0P7D4X5-F1
#
_entry.id   AF-A0A0P7D4X5-F1
#
_cell.length_a   1.000
_cell.length_b   1.000
_cell.length_c   1.000
_cell.angle_alpha   90.00
_cell.angle_beta   90.00
_cell.angle_gamma   90.00
#
_symmetry.space_group_name_H-M   'P 1'
#
loop_
_entity.id
_entity.type
_entity.pdbx_description
1 polymer ?
#
loop_
_entity_poly.entity_id
_entity_poly.type
_entity_poly.pdbx_seq_one_letter_code
_entity_poly.pdbx_strand_id
1 'polypeptide(L)' 'MTSSGLTEKWKDVSPNKHRVGDYTHEVNYGDLTIDWQKADPTIRIALKGIKGDEIMHTEFALSTISPYQ' A
#
# COMPACT_ATOMS: atom_id res chain seq x y z
N MET A 1 -0.23 2.84 7.42
CA MET A 1 -1.32 1.95 7.88
C MET A 1 -1.48 2.14 9.38
N THR A 2 -2.62 2.61 9.86
CA THR A 2 -2.92 2.68 11.29
C THR A 2 -3.99 1.63 11.62
N SER A 3 -3.94 1.04 12.81
CA SER A 3 -4.91 0.02 13.23
C SER A 3 -6.36 0.56 13.26
N SER A 4 -6.55 1.88 13.39
CA SER A 4 -7.86 2.54 13.37
C SER A 4 -8.62 2.45 12.04
N GLY A 5 -7.92 2.25 10.91
CA GLY A 5 -8.55 2.15 9.59
C GLY A 5 -9.32 0.84 9.34
N LEU A 6 -9.19 -0.15 10.21
CA LEU A 6 -9.85 -1.46 10.06
C LEU A 6 -11.33 -1.46 10.49
N THR A 7 -11.76 -0.48 11.30
CA THR A 7 -13.12 -0.43 11.87
C THR A 7 -13.89 0.84 11.53
N GLU A 8 -13.24 1.83 10.93
CA GLU A 8 -13.79 3.19 10.80
C GLU A 8 -14.20 3.49 9.35
N LYS A 9 -15.52 3.66 9.11
CA LYS A 9 -16.07 4.13 7.82
C LYS A 9 -16.07 5.65 7.81
N TRP A 10 -15.14 6.26 7.08
CA TRP A 10 -15.11 7.71 6.89
C TRP A 10 -16.19 8.08 5.86
N LYS A 11 -17.15 8.94 6.24
CA LYS A 11 -18.22 9.38 5.33
C LYS A 11 -17.71 10.28 4.20
N ASP A 12 -16.56 10.92 4.41
CA ASP A 12 -15.95 11.82 3.45
C ASP A 12 -14.43 11.87 3.69
N VAL A 13 -13.65 12.02 2.62
CA VAL A 13 -12.18 12.13 2.70
C VAL A 13 -11.77 13.59 2.56
N SER A 14 -11.11 14.15 3.58
CA SER A 14 -10.58 15.50 3.48
C SER A 14 -9.64 15.64 2.27
N PRO A 15 -9.73 16.75 1.50
CA PRO A 15 -8.83 16.99 0.37
C PRO A 15 -7.37 16.95 0.83
N ASN A 16 -6.54 16.13 0.17
CA ASN A 16 -5.10 16.09 0.41
C ASN A 16 -4.38 16.34 -0.92
N LYS A 17 -3.75 17.52 -1.05
CA LYS A 17 -3.00 17.95 -2.24
C LYS A 17 -1.77 17.09 -2.56
N HIS A 18 -1.30 16.31 -1.59
CA HIS A 18 -0.17 15.39 -1.72
C HIS A 18 -0.63 13.94 -1.91
N ARG A 19 -1.95 13.71 -2.10
CA ARG A 19 -2.48 12.37 -2.32
C ARG A 19 -1.98 11.87 -3.67
N VAL A 20 -1.34 10.71 -3.64
CA VAL A 20 -0.97 9.96 -4.82
C VAL A 20 -2.01 8.87 -5.00
N GLY A 21 -2.70 8.88 -6.14
CA GLY A 21 -3.79 7.95 -6.45
C GLY A 21 -5.16 8.36 -5.91
N ASP A 22 -6.14 7.53 -6.19
CA ASP A 22 -7.52 7.72 -5.75
C ASP A 22 -7.67 7.46 -4.25
N TYR A 23 -8.72 8.01 -3.64
CA TYR A 23 -9.05 7.71 -2.25
C TYR A 23 -9.96 6.48 -2.16
N THR A 24 -9.84 5.74 -1.06
CA THR A 24 -10.85 4.78 -0.64
C THR A 24 -11.30 5.12 0.78
N HIS A 25 -12.59 4.96 1.03
CA HIS A 25 -13.23 5.16 2.33
C HIS A 25 -13.89 3.86 2.85
N GLU A 26 -13.75 2.78 2.09
CA GLU A 26 -14.17 1.44 2.46
C GLU A 26 -13.12 0.76 3.33
N VAL A 27 -13.55 -0.23 4.12
CA VAL A 27 -12.65 -1.01 4.97
C VAL A 27 -11.61 -1.73 4.11
N ASN A 28 -10.34 -1.55 4.46
CA ASN A 28 -9.20 -2.06 3.72
C ASN A 28 -8.07 -2.46 4.68
N TYR A 29 -7.09 -3.19 4.15
CA TYR A 29 -5.87 -3.56 4.86
C TYR A 29 -4.64 -3.46 3.96
N GLY A 30 -3.48 -3.36 4.59
CA GLY A 30 -2.19 -3.22 3.90
C GLY A 30 -1.53 -4.58 3.73
N ASP A 31 -0.81 -4.74 2.63
CA ASP A 31 -0.09 -5.95 2.27
C ASP A 31 1.34 -5.59 1.85
N LEU A 32 2.33 -6.31 2.39
CA LEU A 32 3.73 -6.15 2.07
C LEU A 32 4.27 -7.52 1.66
N THR A 33 4.68 -7.64 0.40
CA THR A 33 5.29 -8.86 -0.14
C THR A 33 6.70 -8.56 -0.64
N ILE A 34 7.63 -9.48 -0.39
CA ILE A 34 8.99 -9.41 -0.92
C ILE A 34 9.24 -10.70 -1.70
N ASP A 35 9.55 -10.56 -2.99
CA ASP A 35 9.96 -11.67 -3.84
C ASP A 35 11.48 -11.88 -3.75
N TRP A 36 11.87 -12.86 -2.94
CA TRP A 36 13.27 -13.25 -2.73
C TRP A 36 13.85 -14.16 -3.80
N GLN A 37 13.06 -14.61 -4.78
CA GLN A 37 13.54 -15.49 -5.84
C GLN A 37 14.30 -14.73 -6.93
N LYS A 38 14.14 -13.41 -6.98
CA LYS A 38 14.87 -12.52 -7.90
C LYS A 38 16.24 -12.16 -7.37
N ALA A 39 17.22 -11.99 -8.27
CA ALA A 39 18.57 -11.55 -7.93
C ALA A 39 18.59 -10.17 -7.24
N ASP A 40 17.74 -9.26 -7.69
CA ASP A 40 17.39 -8.04 -6.96
C ASP A 40 15.93 -8.19 -6.47
N PRO A 41 15.70 -8.44 -5.17
CA PRO A 41 14.37 -8.72 -4.65
C PRO A 41 13.39 -7.60 -4.95
N THR A 42 12.15 -7.96 -5.28
CA THR A 42 11.13 -6.96 -5.54
C THR A 42 10.23 -6.79 -4.32
N ILE A 43 10.10 -5.55 -3.85
CA ILE A 43 9.20 -5.17 -2.76
C ILE A 43 7.91 -4.66 -3.38
N ARG A 44 6.78 -5.25 -2.97
CA ARG A 44 5.44 -4.80 -3.30
C ARG A 44 4.71 -4.36 -2.05
N ILE A 45 4.20 -3.13 -2.06
CA ILE A 45 3.30 -2.60 -1.03
C ILE A 45 1.95 -2.39 -1.68
N ALA A 46 0.91 -3.00 -1.14
CA ALA A 46 -0.45 -2.93 -1.67
C ALA A 46 -1.47 -2.57 -0.59
N LEU A 47 -2.58 -1.97 -1.04
CA LEU A 47 -3.80 -1.77 -0.28
C LEU A 47 -4.86 -2.70 -0.86
N LYS A 48 -5.47 -3.53 -0.02
CA LYS A 48 -6.48 -4.51 -0.42
C LYS A 48 -7.79 -4.28 0.32
N GLY A 49 -8.91 -4.51 -0.37
CA GLY A 49 -10.23 -4.58 0.24
C GLY A 49 -10.39 -5.85 1.06
N ILE A 50 -11.45 -5.94 1.87
CA ILE A 50 -11.71 -7.09 2.77
C ILE A 50 -11.85 -8.43 2.04
N LYS A 51 -12.11 -8.44 0.73
CA LYS A 51 -12.18 -9.65 -0.10
C LYS A 51 -10.84 -10.02 -0.74
N GLY A 52 -9.78 -9.26 -0.47
CA GLY A 52 -8.45 -9.43 -1.04
C GLY A 52 -8.29 -8.80 -2.43
N ASP A 53 -9.31 -8.11 -2.93
CA ASP A 53 -9.23 -7.29 -4.14
C ASP A 53 -8.23 -6.16 -3.94
N GLU A 54 -7.36 -5.96 -4.92
CA GLU A 54 -6.34 -4.92 -4.83
C GLU A 54 -6.93 -3.57 -5.25
N ILE A 55 -6.80 -2.59 -4.36
CA ILE A 55 -7.27 -1.21 -4.58
C ILE A 55 -6.15 -0.40 -5.24
N MET A 56 -4.93 -0.53 -4.72
CA MET A 56 -3.74 0.13 -5.25
C MET A 56 -2.48 -0.59 -4.79
N HIS A 57 -1.39 -0.39 -5.51
CA HIS A 57 -0.08 -0.89 -5.12
C HIS A 57 1.04 0.01 -5.63
N THR A 58 2.24 -0.21 -5.08
CA THR A 58 3.51 0.24 -5.63
C THR A 58 4.52 -0.89 -5.55
N GLU A 59 5.47 -0.89 -6.47
CA GLU A 59 6.48 -1.93 -6.60
C GLU A 59 7.83 -1.29 -6.92
N PHE A 60 8.87 -1.73 -6.23
CA PHE A 60 10.23 -1.25 -6.43
C PHE A 60 11.23 -2.34 -6.07
N ALA A 61 12.41 -2.28 -6.70
CA ALA A 61 13.48 -3.20 -6.37
C ALA A 61 14.11 -2.84 -5.03
N LEU A 62 14.55 -3.83 -4.26
CA LEU A 62 15.16 -3.62 -2.95
C LEU A 62 16.39 -2.72 -3.05
N SER A 63 17.16 -2.85 -4.11
CA SER A 63 18.32 -1.99 -4.38
C SER A 63 17.98 -0.48 -4.44
N THR A 64 16.77 -0.10 -4.88
CA THR A 64 16.39 1.32 -5.03
C THR A 64 16.21 2.05 -3.71
N ILE A 65 16.09 1.30 -2.60
CA ILE A 65 16.01 1.85 -1.24
C ILE A 65 17.28 1.59 -0.43
N SER A 66 18.31 0.99 -1.03
CA SER A 66 19.59 0.76 -0.37
C SER A 66 20.27 2.12 -0.08
N PRO A 67 20.67 2.38 1.18
CA PRO A 67 21.48 3.56 1.50
C PRO A 67 22.95 3.40 1.07
N TYR A 68 23.33 2.22 0.62
CA TYR A 68 24.67 1.90 0.13
C TYR A 68 24.57 1.71 -1.39
N GLN A 69 25.02 2.72 -2.14
CA GLN A 69 25.18 2.69 -3.60
C GLN A 69 26.62 2.34 -3.97
#